data_AF-A0A9P7VK90-F1
#
_entry.id   AF-A0A9P7VK90-F1
#
_cell.length_a   1.000
_cell.length_b   1.000
_cell.length_c   1.000
_cell.angle_alpha   90.00
_cell.angle_beta   90.00
_cell.angle_gamma   90.00
#
_symmetry.space_group_name_H-M   'P 1'
#
loop_
_entity.id
_entity.type
_entity.pdbx_description
1 polymer ?
#
loop_
_entity_poly.entity_id
_entity_poly.type
_entity_poly.pdbx_seq_one_letter_code
_entity_poly.pdbx_strand_id
1 'polypeptide(L)'
;MYCVDSIGQISGTPMGPSTKPILLRLMIGDVLPKALALFMDEIKLPTCHVVALSKGSIVAIGLAVYHPNKFASLFLAWPLGLEEAADVADGQREIVHNWKDGLKTGQPDMEVLSDAAYGTLQLGFSNKLDSLISACV
;
A
#
# COMPACT_ATOMS: atom_id res chain seq x y z
N MET A 1 -14.17 -2.51 -19.11
CA MET A 1 -13.41 -1.57 -18.25
C MET A 1 -12.53 -0.76 -19.18
N TYR A 2 -12.71 0.56 -19.18
CA TYR A 2 -12.17 1.48 -20.19
C TYR A 2 -10.74 1.93 -19.85
N CYS A 3 -9.86 2.05 -20.85
CA CYS A 3 -8.54 2.66 -20.70
C CYS A 3 -8.61 4.13 -21.13
N VAL A 4 -7.95 5.00 -20.38
CA VAL A 4 -7.67 6.40 -20.76
C VAL A 4 -6.21 6.44 -21.20
N ASP A 5 -5.95 6.81 -22.44
CA ASP A 5 -4.62 6.99 -22.99
C ASP A 5 -4.03 8.37 -22.63
N SER A 6 -2.75 8.59 -22.95
CA SER A 6 -1.96 9.79 -22.57
C SER A 6 -2.50 11.14 -23.10
N ILE A 7 -3.62 11.11 -23.81
CA ILE A 7 -4.35 12.23 -24.40
C ILE A 7 -5.81 12.32 -23.92
N GLY A 8 -6.25 11.44 -23.01
CA GLY A 8 -7.55 11.58 -22.33
C GLY A 8 -8.75 10.99 -23.07
N GLN A 9 -8.58 10.10 -24.06
CA GLN A 9 -9.71 9.46 -24.74
C GLN A 9 -9.98 8.04 -24.24
N ILE A 10 -11.27 7.70 -24.16
CA ILE A 10 -11.78 6.40 -23.72
C ILE A 10 -12.12 5.57 -24.96
N SER A 11 -11.39 4.49 -25.20
CA SER A 11 -11.75 3.48 -26.22
C SER A 11 -11.96 2.10 -25.58
N GLY A 12 -13.00 1.39 -26.04
CA GLY A 12 -13.43 0.11 -25.48
C GLY A 12 -12.99 -1.08 -26.33
N THR A 13 -12.07 -1.89 -25.82
CA THR A 13 -11.80 -3.24 -26.32
C THR A 13 -11.72 -4.24 -25.16
N PRO A 14 -12.18 -5.49 -25.34
CA PRO A 14 -12.20 -6.48 -24.26
C PRO A 14 -10.79 -7.06 -24.03
N MET A 15 -10.32 -7.08 -22.78
CA MET A 15 -8.96 -7.47 -22.40
C MET A 15 -8.84 -8.94 -22.02
N GLY A 16 -7.81 -9.61 -22.58
CA GLY A 16 -7.37 -10.96 -22.21
C GLY A 16 -6.51 -11.00 -20.93
N PRO A 17 -6.10 -12.21 -20.47
CA PRO A 17 -5.58 -12.45 -19.12
C PRO A 17 -4.16 -11.91 -18.83
N SER A 18 -3.56 -11.16 -19.75
CA SER A 18 -2.17 -10.68 -19.69
C SER A 18 -2.01 -9.25 -19.14
N THR A 19 -3.08 -8.55 -18.75
CA THR A 19 -3.03 -7.10 -18.45
C THR A 19 -2.69 -6.73 -17.00
N LYS A 20 -2.33 -7.70 -16.16
CA LYS A 20 -1.96 -7.46 -14.76
C LYS A 20 -0.76 -6.51 -14.52
N PRO A 21 0.27 -6.39 -15.41
CA PRO A 21 1.42 -5.52 -15.15
C PRO A 21 1.12 -4.02 -15.30
N ILE A 22 0.12 -3.64 -16.11
CA ILE A 22 -0.17 -2.23 -16.44
C ILE A 22 -0.98 -1.57 -15.33
N LEU A 23 -1.87 -2.32 -14.66
CA LEU A 23 -2.62 -1.80 -13.52
C LEU A 23 -1.73 -1.47 -12.31
N LEU A 24 -0.62 -2.21 -12.10
CA LEU A 24 0.32 -1.91 -11.03
C LEU A 24 1.10 -0.61 -11.32
N ARG A 25 1.44 -0.38 -12.59
CA ARG A 25 2.08 0.86 -13.07
C ARG A 25 1.17 2.09 -12.98
N LEU A 26 -0.16 1.90 -13.04
CA LEU A 26 -1.17 2.95 -12.92
C LEU A 26 -1.69 3.17 -11.48
N MET A 27 -1.65 2.16 -10.60
CA MET A 27 -2.04 2.33 -9.19
C MET A 27 -0.87 2.75 -8.29
N ILE A 28 0.37 2.46 -8.70
CA ILE A 28 1.60 3.08 -8.16
C ILE A 28 1.95 4.37 -8.93
N GLY A 29 1.39 4.54 -10.14
CA GLY A 29 1.49 5.75 -10.93
C GLY A 29 0.68 6.88 -10.30
N ASP A 30 1.39 7.93 -9.88
CA ASP A 30 0.96 9.33 -9.72
C ASP A 30 -0.25 9.70 -8.83
N VAL A 31 -1.28 8.86 -8.69
CA VAL A 31 -2.52 9.19 -7.95
C VAL A 31 -2.28 9.30 -6.44
N LEU A 32 -1.66 8.29 -5.83
CA LEU A 32 -1.49 8.24 -4.37
C LEU A 32 -0.48 9.27 -3.85
N PRO A 33 0.69 9.47 -4.50
CA PRO A 33 1.56 10.61 -4.20
C PRO A 33 0.83 11.95 -4.35
N LYS A 34 0.08 12.17 -5.43
CA LYS A 34 -0.63 13.43 -5.65
C LYS A 34 -1.71 13.70 -4.61
N ALA A 35 -2.47 12.67 -4.22
CA ALA A 35 -3.47 12.78 -3.16
C ALA A 35 -2.84 13.16 -1.82
N LEU A 36 -1.69 12.56 -1.49
CA LEU A 36 -0.97 12.89 -0.26
C LEU A 36 -0.40 14.32 -0.31
N ALA A 37 0.11 14.78 -1.45
CA ALA A 37 0.55 16.16 -1.62
C ALA A 37 -0.59 17.16 -1.36
N LEU A 38 -1.76 16.92 -1.95
CA LEU A 38 -2.96 17.75 -1.76
C LEU A 38 -3.41 17.75 -0.30
N PHE A 39 -3.39 16.59 0.36
CA PHE A 39 -3.69 16.50 1.79
C PHE A 39 -2.72 17.34 2.62
N MET A 40 -1.41 17.26 2.34
CA MET A 40 -0.40 18.08 3.03
C MET A 40 -0.63 19.58 2.80
N ASP A 41 -1.04 19.99 1.60
CA ASP A 41 -1.41 21.37 1.29
C ASP A 41 -2.63 21.84 2.09
N GLU A 42 -3.69 21.02 2.14
CA GLU A 42 -4.94 21.35 2.81
C GLU A 42 -4.74 21.57 4.32
N ILE A 43 -3.96 20.70 4.97
CA ILE A 43 -3.63 20.85 6.39
C ILE A 43 -2.50 21.86 6.63
N LYS A 44 -1.98 22.49 5.57
CA LYS A 44 -0.86 23.44 5.60
C LYS A 44 0.37 22.86 6.29
N LEU A 45 0.67 21.60 6.03
CA LEU A 45 1.82 20.92 6.62
C LEU A 45 3.10 21.55 6.08
N PRO A 46 3.99 22.06 6.95
CA PRO A 46 5.30 22.53 6.50
C PRO A 46 6.13 21.35 6.00
N THR A 47 7.20 21.66 5.26
CA THR A 47 8.23 20.68 4.90
C THR A 47 8.65 19.86 6.11
N CYS A 48 8.56 18.52 6.02
CA CYS A 48 8.72 17.64 7.19
C CYS A 48 9.65 16.45 6.93
N HIS A 49 10.10 15.80 8.00
CA HIS A 49 10.81 14.53 7.93
C HIS A 49 9.79 13.41 7.81
N VAL A 50 9.86 12.62 6.73
CA VAL A 50 8.94 11.51 6.50
C VAL A 50 9.63 10.20 6.85
N VAL A 51 8.97 9.42 7.69
CA VAL A 51 9.31 8.04 8.00
C VAL A 51 8.28 7.16 7.30
N ALA A 52 8.73 6.37 6.33
CA ALA A 52 7.86 5.51 5.55
C ALA A 52 8.22 4.04 5.77
N LEU A 53 7.20 3.21 6.01
CA LEU A 53 7.34 1.79 6.33
C LEU A 53 6.60 0.95 5.29
N SER A 54 7.20 -0.17 4.85
CA SER A 54 6.55 -1.15 3.96
C SER A 54 5.96 -0.47 2.70
N LYS A 55 4.69 -0.71 2.33
CA LYS A 55 4.04 -0.06 1.16
C LYS A 55 4.05 1.46 1.22
N GLY A 56 4.15 2.05 2.41
CA GLY A 56 4.33 3.48 2.57
C GLY A 56 5.62 4.00 1.91
N SER A 57 6.66 3.17 1.81
CA SER A 57 7.93 3.56 1.18
C SER A 57 7.76 3.87 -0.30
N ILE A 58 6.95 3.08 -1.02
CA ILE A 58 6.70 3.27 -2.46
C ILE A 58 6.01 4.62 -2.69
N VAL A 59 5.01 4.93 -1.85
CA VAL A 59 4.28 6.20 -1.90
C VAL A 59 5.19 7.37 -1.56
N ALA A 60 6.00 7.24 -0.51
CA ALA A 60 6.89 8.30 -0.06
C ALA A 60 8.01 8.58 -1.07
N ILE A 61 8.55 7.55 -1.73
CA ILE A 61 9.49 7.70 -2.85
C ILE A 61 8.81 8.46 -3.99
N GLY A 62 7.61 8.04 -4.41
CA GLY A 62 6.86 8.74 -5.46
C GLY A 62 6.59 10.20 -5.11
N LEU A 63 6.17 10.47 -3.88
CA LEU A 63 5.92 11.84 -3.40
C LEU A 63 7.23 12.65 -3.34
N ALA A 64 8.35 12.07 -2.93
CA ALA A 64 9.64 12.75 -2.92
C ALA A 64 10.16 13.08 -4.33
N VAL A 65 9.84 12.24 -5.33
CA VAL A 65 10.18 12.48 -6.74
C VAL A 65 9.33 13.61 -7.33
N TYR A 66 8.01 13.59 -7.12
CA TYR A 66 7.09 14.54 -7.75
C TYR A 66 6.87 15.84 -6.96
N HIS A 67 7.08 15.81 -5.64
CA HIS A 67 6.85 16.94 -4.72
C HIS A 67 7.99 17.08 -3.69
N PRO A 68 9.27 17.22 -4.13
CA PRO A 68 10.43 17.20 -3.23
C PRO A 68 10.41 18.31 -2.18
N ASN A 69 9.76 19.44 -2.45
CA ASN A 69 9.61 20.56 -1.52
C ASN A 69 8.77 20.23 -0.28
N LYS A 70 8.06 19.10 -0.28
CA LYS A 70 7.30 18.60 0.87
C LYS A 70 8.18 17.91 1.92
N PHE A 71 9.42 17.55 1.60
CA PHE A 71 10.30 16.77 2.49
C PHE A 71 11.54 17.55 2.92
N ALA A 72 11.83 17.51 4.21
CA ALA A 72 13.14 17.88 4.76
C ALA A 72 14.10 16.69 4.69
N SER A 73 13.58 15.48 4.92
CA SER A 73 14.29 14.22 4.70
C SER A 73 13.29 13.08 4.50
N LEU A 74 13.78 11.96 3.96
CA LEU A 74 13.03 10.72 3.80
C LEU A 74 13.80 9.56 4.43
N PHE A 75 13.18 8.89 5.40
CA PHE A 75 13.68 7.67 6.02
C PHE A 75 12.77 6.50 5.65
N LEU A 76 13.37 5.45 5.10
CA LEU A 76 12.66 4.26 4.64
C LEU A 76 12.97 3.09 5.56
N ALA A 77 11.96 2.63 6.30
CA ALA A 77 12.01 1.39 7.04
C ALA A 77 11.38 0.27 6.19
N TRP A 78 12.12 -0.82 5.96
CA TRP A 78 11.66 -1.98 5.18
C TRP A 78 11.04 -1.58 3.83
N PRO A 79 11.80 -0.92 2.95
CA PRO A 79 11.27 -0.48 1.67
C PRO A 79 10.88 -1.69 0.81
N LEU A 80 9.68 -1.64 0.24
CA LEU A 80 9.27 -2.60 -0.79
C LEU A 80 9.80 -2.17 -2.16
N GLY A 81 10.22 -3.15 -2.95
CA GLY A 81 10.54 -2.95 -4.37
C GLY A 81 9.31 -2.54 -5.18
N LEU A 82 9.54 -2.06 -6.40
CA LEU A 82 8.49 -1.61 -7.33
C LEU A 82 7.50 -2.72 -7.73
N GLU A 83 7.93 -3.97 -7.66
CA GLU A 83 7.11 -5.13 -8.00
C GLU A 83 7.11 -6.13 -6.83
N GLU A 84 5.91 -6.48 -6.39
CA GLU A 84 5.67 -7.46 -5.35
C GLU A 84 5.34 -8.81 -6.00
N ALA A 85 5.89 -9.90 -5.45
CA ALA A 85 5.58 -11.23 -5.94
C ALA A 85 4.06 -11.51 -5.79
N ALA A 86 3.48 -12.21 -6.76
CA ALA A 86 2.03 -12.36 -6.85
C ALA A 86 1.42 -13.04 -5.61
N ASP A 87 2.13 -14.04 -5.07
CA ASP A 87 1.80 -14.75 -3.84
C ASP A 87 1.82 -13.85 -2.60
N VAL A 88 2.80 -12.94 -2.51
CA VAL A 88 2.86 -11.93 -1.43
C VAL A 88 1.69 -10.96 -1.52
N ALA A 89 1.35 -10.51 -2.74
CA ALA A 89 0.20 -9.64 -2.96
C ALA A 89 -1.13 -10.35 -2.66
N ASP A 90 -1.24 -11.65 -2.96
CA ASP A 90 -2.39 -12.48 -2.62
C ASP A 90 -2.55 -12.62 -1.10
N GLY A 91 -1.47 -12.95 -0.37
CA GLY A 91 -1.50 -13.06 1.08
C GLY A 91 -1.90 -11.74 1.77
N GLN A 92 -1.43 -10.60 1.26
CA GLN A 92 -1.87 -9.30 1.76
C GLN A 92 -3.36 -9.01 1.51
N ARG A 93 -3.89 -9.43 0.36
CA ARG A 93 -5.33 -9.31 0.09
C ARG A 93 -6.15 -10.13 1.06
N GLU A 94 -5.70 -11.35 1.36
CA GLU A 94 -6.33 -12.24 2.33
C GLU A 94 -6.36 -11.61 3.73
N ILE A 95 -5.22 -11.10 4.21
CA ILE A 95 -5.13 -10.38 5.50
C ILE A 95 -6.16 -9.24 5.56
N VAL A 96 -6.22 -8.40 4.52
CA VAL A 96 -7.18 -7.28 4.46
C VAL A 96 -8.63 -7.76 4.42
N HIS A 97 -8.91 -8.86 3.71
CA HIS A 97 -10.24 -9.45 3.66
C HIS A 97 -10.66 -9.94 5.04
N ASN A 98 -9.82 -10.72 5.70
CA ASN A 98 -10.05 -11.23 7.04
C ASN A 98 -10.22 -10.08 8.05
N TRP A 99 -9.43 -9.00 7.96
CA TRP A 99 -9.63 -7.82 8.82
C TRP A 99 -10.99 -7.15 8.64
N LYS A 100 -11.45 -7.02 7.39
CA LYS A 100 -12.77 -6.46 7.09
C LYS A 100 -13.86 -7.39 7.59
N ASP A 101 -13.73 -8.67 7.29
CA ASP A 101 -14.70 -9.71 7.58
C ASP A 101 -14.90 -9.89 9.08
N GLY A 102 -13.81 -9.88 9.85
CA GLY A 102 -13.84 -9.93 11.32
C GLY A 102 -14.51 -8.71 11.99
N LEU A 103 -14.66 -7.60 11.27
CA LEU A 103 -15.32 -6.37 11.73
C LEU A 103 -16.64 -6.07 11.00
N LYS A 104 -17.14 -6.97 10.14
CA LYS A 104 -18.38 -6.75 9.38
C LYS A 104 -19.61 -6.68 10.27
N THR A 105 -19.62 -7.47 11.33
CA THR A 105 -20.70 -7.53 12.29
C THR A 105 -20.41 -6.55 13.43
N GLY A 106 -21.45 -6.00 14.06
CA GLY A 106 -21.30 -5.12 15.23
C GLY A 106 -20.64 -5.78 16.46
N GLN A 107 -20.28 -7.06 16.36
CA GLN A 107 -19.45 -7.80 17.30
C GLN A 107 -18.23 -8.35 16.54
N PRO A 108 -17.00 -8.16 17.04
CA PRO A 108 -15.79 -8.70 16.41
C PRO A 108 -15.77 -10.22 16.36
N ASP A 109 -15.49 -10.80 15.19
CA ASP A 109 -15.19 -12.22 15.04
C ASP A 109 -13.71 -12.46 15.33
N MET A 110 -13.41 -12.91 16.55
CA MET A 110 -12.04 -13.06 17.03
C MET A 110 -11.26 -14.17 16.31
N GLU A 111 -11.94 -15.16 15.73
CA GLU A 111 -11.27 -16.23 14.97
C GLU A 111 -10.72 -15.68 13.65
N VAL A 112 -11.58 -14.98 12.90
CA VAL A 112 -11.18 -14.32 11.64
C VAL A 112 -10.13 -13.23 11.87
N LEU A 113 -10.25 -12.47 12.97
CA LEU A 113 -9.23 -11.50 13.35
C LEU A 113 -7.92 -12.17 13.76
N SER A 114 -7.95 -13.33 14.41
CA SER A 114 -6.72 -14.07 14.72
C SER A 114 -5.99 -14.50 13.45
N ASP A 115 -6.71 -14.94 12.42
CA ASP A 115 -6.10 -15.36 11.15
C ASP A 115 -5.41 -14.22 10.42
N ALA A 116 -6.01 -13.03 10.39
CA ALA A 116 -5.36 -11.87 9.81
C ALA A 116 -4.18 -11.34 10.63
N ALA A 117 -4.24 -11.43 11.96
CA ALA A 117 -3.11 -11.10 12.82
C ALA A 117 -1.95 -12.06 12.54
N TYR A 118 -2.25 -13.35 12.46
CA TYR A 118 -1.28 -14.38 12.12
C TYR A 118 -0.68 -14.16 10.73
N GLY A 119 -1.50 -13.90 9.71
CA GLY A 119 -1.05 -13.56 8.35
C GLY A 119 -0.10 -12.34 8.34
N THR A 120 -0.40 -11.32 9.13
CA THR A 120 0.47 -10.14 9.29
C THR A 120 1.82 -10.51 9.88
N LEU A 121 1.85 -11.39 10.88
CA LEU A 121 3.10 -11.87 11.47
C LEU A 121 3.90 -12.73 10.50
N GLN A 122 3.25 -13.58 9.70
CA GLN A 122 3.93 -14.36 8.67
C GLN A 122 4.60 -13.43 7.65
N LEU A 123 3.87 -12.41 7.19
CA LEU A 123 4.33 -11.46 6.19
C LEU A 123 5.46 -10.57 6.72
N GLY A 124 5.32 -10.03 7.93
CA GLY A 124 6.29 -9.11 8.51
C GLY A 124 7.55 -9.78 9.03
N PHE A 125 7.44 -11.04 9.48
CA PHE A 125 8.48 -11.66 10.30
C PHE A 125 8.83 -13.10 9.90
N SER A 126 8.25 -13.63 8.82
CA SER A 126 8.48 -15.02 8.41
C SER A 126 8.22 -16.03 9.55
N ASN A 127 7.21 -15.74 10.40
CA ASN A 127 6.90 -16.49 11.63
C ASN A 127 8.02 -16.54 12.68
N LYS A 128 9.04 -15.67 12.58
CA LYS A 128 10.10 -15.54 13.59
C LYS A 128 9.74 -14.40 14.54
N LEU A 129 9.11 -14.78 15.64
CA LEU A 129 8.72 -13.83 16.69
C LEU A 129 9.89 -13.63 17.66
N ASP A 130 10.69 -12.62 17.38
CA ASP A 130 11.75 -12.14 18.26
C ASP A 130 11.14 -11.34 19.42
N SER A 131 11.91 -11.11 20.48
CA SER A 131 11.43 -10.41 21.70
C SER A 131 10.81 -9.03 21.44
N LEU A 132 11.23 -8.35 20.36
CA LEU A 132 10.65 -7.08 19.92
C LEU A 132 9.22 -7.25 19.41
N ILE A 133 8.95 -8.31 18.65
CA ILE A 133 7.66 -8.56 18.01
C ILE A 133 6.67 -9.08 19.04
N SER A 134 7.12 -9.95 19.95
CA SER A 134 6.31 -10.41 21.08
C SER A 134 5.84 -9.28 22.00
N ALA A 135 6.48 -8.11 21.98
CA ALA A 135 6.05 -6.94 22.74
C ALA A 135 4.98 -6.10 22.02
N CYS A 136 4.73 -6.34 20.72
CA CYS A 136 3.77 -5.60 19.91
C CYS A 136 2.40 -6.28 19.78
N VAL A 137 2.27 -7.53 20.25
CA VAL A 137 1.05 -8.36 20.23
C VAL A 137 0.55 -8.54 21.65
#